data_AF-A0A814SHD9-F1
#
_entry.id   AF-A0A814SHD9-F1
#
_cell.length_a   1.000
_cell.length_b   1.000
_cell.length_c   1.000
_cell.angle_alpha   90.00
_cell.angle_beta   90.00
_cell.angle_gamma   90.00
#
_symmetry.space_group_name_H-M   'P 1'
#
loop_
_entity.id
_entity.type
_entity.pdbx_description
1 polymer ?
#
loop_
_entity_poly.entity_id
_entity_poly.type
_entity_poly.pdbx_seq_one_letter_code
_entity_poly.pdbx_strand_id
1 'polypeptide(L)'
;MTDNEHHQKLIEQIDEIENHRNLFQKKFIQHKQNLEEHSLIKQINQWEHDSIIKTKQTTEGYTKWKEFRINIAEGNELGKEMNQLNYPINMIINKENDCFIISDYQNKRIMQCSRQNNENRQTIMSNINCYGLAIDKYGFIYVSDYEKHEVRKFKIRDQNGKLVAGGNEK
;
A
#
# COMPACT_ATOMS: atom_id res chain seq x y z
N MET A 1 22.65 57.88 42.68
CA MET A 1 21.24 57.47 42.49
C MET A 1 20.93 56.97 41.07
N THR A 2 21.87 57.02 40.12
CA THR A 2 21.63 56.71 38.69
C THR A 2 21.81 55.24 38.29
N ASP A 3 22.60 54.47 39.05
CA ASP A 3 22.99 53.10 38.69
C ASP A 3 21.84 52.09 38.88
N ASN A 4 21.00 52.31 39.90
CA ASN A 4 19.87 51.43 40.21
C ASN A 4 18.71 51.62 39.21
N GLU A 5 18.48 52.84 38.72
CA GLU A 5 17.47 53.12 37.68
C GLU A 5 17.87 52.53 36.32
N HIS A 6 19.16 52.58 35.99
CA HIS A 6 19.67 51.96 34.77
C HIS A 6 19.57 50.43 34.83
N HIS A 7 19.85 49.83 35.99
CA HIS A 7 19.70 48.40 36.20
C HIS A 7 18.23 47.95 36.06
N GLN A 8 17.28 48.71 36.63
CA GLN A 8 15.85 48.42 36.49
C GLN A 8 15.37 48.50 35.04
N LYS A 9 15.79 49.52 34.28
CA LYS A 9 15.47 49.62 32.85
C LYS A 9 15.99 48.46 32.02
N LEU A 10 17.18 47.93 32.35
CA LEU A 10 17.72 46.76 31.66
C LEU A 10 16.91 45.50 31.95
N ILE A 11 16.42 45.32 33.18
CA ILE A 11 15.56 44.20 33.55
C ILE A 11 14.24 44.28 32.79
N GLU A 12 13.59 45.45 32.74
CA GLU A 12 12.35 45.65 31.98
C GLU A 12 12.53 45.33 30.48
N GLN A 13 13.65 45.76 29.89
CA GLN A 13 13.96 45.44 28.49
C GLN A 13 14.17 43.94 28.25
N ILE A 14 14.80 43.24 29.19
CA ILE A 14 14.98 41.77 29.11
C ILE A 14 13.62 41.08 29.19
N ASP A 15 12.76 41.48 30.11
CA ASP A 15 11.41 40.93 30.26
C ASP A 15 10.55 41.17 29.01
N GLU A 16 10.67 42.33 28.38
CA GLU A 16 10.02 42.62 27.10
C GLU A 16 10.53 41.72 25.96
N ILE A 17 11.85 41.49 25.88
CA ILE A 17 12.44 40.60 24.87
C ILE A 17 11.97 39.16 25.08
N GLU A 18 11.93 38.69 26.32
CA GLU A 18 11.45 37.35 26.64
C GLU A 18 9.97 37.18 26.28
N ASN A 19 9.13 38.18 26.57
CA ASN A 19 7.73 38.18 26.18
C ASN A 19 7.54 38.16 24.66
N HIS A 20 8.29 38.97 23.92
CA HIS A 20 8.26 38.95 22.45
C HIS A 20 8.70 37.59 21.89
N ARG A 21 9.75 36.98 22.46
CA ARG A 21 10.21 35.64 22.08
C ARG A 21 9.12 34.59 22.27
N ASN A 22 8.46 34.61 23.42
CA ASN A 22 7.38 33.67 23.74
C ASN A 22 6.17 33.86 22.80
N LEU A 23 5.81 35.11 22.49
CA LEU A 23 4.73 35.41 21.55
C LEU A 23 5.07 34.95 20.13
N PHE A 24 6.31 35.14 19.70
CA PHE A 24 6.79 34.67 18.40
C PHE A 24 6.77 33.14 18.29
N GLN A 25 7.26 32.43 19.32
CA GLN A 25 7.22 30.96 19.36
C GLN A 25 5.78 30.44 19.26
N LYS A 26 4.85 31.04 20.00
CA LYS A 26 3.44 30.65 19.96
C LYS A 26 2.82 30.87 18.57
N LYS A 27 3.09 32.02 17.94
CA LYS A 27 2.64 32.30 16.56
C LYS A 27 3.24 31.34 15.55
N PHE A 28 4.52 30.99 15.70
CA PHE A 28 5.21 30.05 14.82
C PHE A 28 4.61 28.65 14.90
N ILE A 29 4.37 28.14 16.12
CA ILE A 29 3.73 26.84 16.35
C ILE A 29 2.32 26.83 15.74
N GLN A 30 1.54 27.88 15.97
CA GLN A 30 0.20 27.99 15.43
C GLN A 30 0.19 28.01 13.89
N HIS A 31 1.13 28.72 13.25
CA HIS A 31 1.24 28.74 11.79
C HIS A 31 1.63 27.37 11.23
N LYS A 32 2.56 26.67 11.90
CA LYS A 32 2.95 25.30 11.53
C LYS A 32 1.77 24.33 11.63
N GLN A 33 1.02 24.38 12.73
CA GLN A 33 -0.19 23.57 12.89
C GLN A 33 -1.24 23.89 11.82
N ASN A 34 -1.43 25.17 11.49
CA ASN A 34 -2.38 25.60 10.48
C ASN A 34 -1.96 25.15 9.05
N LEU A 35 -0.65 25.11 8.77
CA LEU A 35 -0.10 24.53 7.54
C LEU A 35 -0.33 23.01 7.47
N GLU A 36 -0.19 22.29 8.59
CA GLU A 36 -0.47 20.85 8.67
C GLU A 36 -1.98 20.53 8.61
N GLU A 37 -2.84 21.45 9.06
CA GLU A 37 -4.31 21.35 8.95
C GLU A 37 -4.85 21.76 7.57
N HIS A 38 -4.04 22.44 6.74
CA HIS A 38 -4.44 22.87 5.43
C HIS A 38 -4.76 21.67 4.53
N SER A 39 -5.99 21.60 4.00
CA SER A 39 -6.51 20.39 3.35
C SER A 39 -5.66 19.92 2.15
N LEU A 40 -5.02 20.85 1.44
CA LEU A 40 -4.11 20.54 0.33
C LEU A 40 -2.78 19.96 0.82
N ILE A 41 -2.19 20.50 1.89
CA ILE A 41 -0.94 19.98 2.46
C ILE A 41 -1.16 18.60 3.06
N LYS A 42 -2.32 18.40 3.72
CA LYS A 42 -2.72 17.08 4.20
C LYS A 42 -2.84 16.06 3.05
N GLN A 43 -3.40 16.45 1.91
CA GLN A 43 -3.47 15.60 0.72
C GLN A 43 -2.09 15.31 0.13
N ILE A 44 -1.20 16.30 0.07
CA ILE A 44 0.18 16.14 -0.41
C ILE A 44 0.95 15.17 0.49
N ASN A 45 0.92 15.39 1.82
CA ASN A 45 1.59 14.52 2.78
C ASN A 45 1.05 13.09 2.73
N GLN A 46 -0.27 12.94 2.57
CA GLN A 46 -0.88 11.62 2.42
C GLN A 46 -0.42 10.95 1.12
N TRP A 47 -0.38 11.69 0.01
CA TRP A 47 0.08 11.17 -1.28
C TRP A 47 1.55 10.76 -1.24
N GLU A 48 2.42 11.56 -0.61
CA GLU A 48 3.83 11.24 -0.44
C GLU A 48 4.01 9.95 0.38
N HIS A 49 3.30 9.84 1.49
CA HIS A 49 3.31 8.63 2.33
C HIS A 49 2.83 7.40 1.55
N ASP A 50 1.70 7.49 0.86
CA ASP A 50 1.13 6.39 0.07
C ASP A 50 2.05 5.98 -1.08
N SER A 51 2.72 6.94 -1.72
CA SER A 51 3.66 6.71 -2.81
C SER A 51 4.94 5.99 -2.36
N ILE A 52 5.51 6.40 -1.21
CA ILE A 52 6.68 5.73 -0.60
C ILE A 52 6.31 4.29 -0.22
N ILE A 53 5.15 4.12 0.41
CA ILE A 53 4.65 2.82 0.85
C ILE A 53 4.37 1.90 -0.35
N LYS A 54 3.83 2.41 -1.45
CA LYS A 54 3.62 1.67 -2.70
C LYS A 54 4.94 1.26 -3.36
N THR A 55 5.93 2.16 -3.39
CA THR A 55 7.24 1.89 -3.99
C THR A 55 7.98 0.79 -3.21
N LYS A 56 8.05 0.90 -1.88
CA LYS A 56 8.65 -0.12 -1.02
C LYS A 56 8.00 -1.50 -1.20
N GLN A 57 6.67 -1.55 -1.26
CA GLN A 57 5.94 -2.80 -1.51
C GLN A 57 6.24 -3.40 -2.87
N THR A 58 6.31 -2.57 -3.91
CA THR A 58 6.62 -3.04 -5.27
C THR A 58 8.00 -3.69 -5.28
N THR A 59 8.98 -3.07 -4.62
CA THR A 59 10.34 -3.60 -4.51
C THR A 59 10.41 -4.88 -3.66
N GLU A 60 9.80 -4.92 -2.49
CA GLU A 60 9.77 -6.12 -1.63
C GLU A 60 9.01 -7.29 -2.27
N GLY A 61 7.88 -6.99 -2.92
CA GLY A 61 7.11 -7.97 -3.68
C GLY A 61 7.93 -8.52 -4.84
N TYR A 62 8.63 -7.67 -5.58
CA TYR A 62 9.49 -8.08 -6.68
C TYR A 62 10.70 -8.93 -6.23
N THR A 63 11.36 -8.57 -5.12
CA THR A 63 12.45 -9.37 -4.54
C THR A 63 11.96 -10.75 -4.12
N LYS A 64 10.90 -10.82 -3.31
CA LYS A 64 10.35 -12.11 -2.89
C LYS A 64 9.76 -12.91 -4.06
N TRP A 65 9.24 -12.26 -5.10
CA TRP A 65 8.77 -12.94 -6.31
C TRP A 65 9.92 -13.56 -7.09
N LYS A 66 11.07 -12.87 -7.19
CA LYS A 66 12.28 -13.45 -7.79
C LYS A 66 12.72 -14.69 -7.03
N GLU A 67 12.80 -14.60 -5.70
CA GLU A 67 13.13 -15.75 -4.83
C GLU A 67 12.13 -16.89 -5.02
N PHE A 68 10.82 -16.59 -5.01
CA PHE A 68 9.78 -17.59 -5.22
C PHE A 68 9.86 -18.24 -6.61
N ARG A 69 10.07 -17.47 -7.68
CA ARG A 69 10.24 -18.00 -9.03
C ARG A 69 11.48 -18.88 -9.16
N ILE A 70 12.59 -18.48 -8.54
CA ILE A 70 13.83 -19.27 -8.51
C ILE A 70 13.57 -20.60 -7.78
N ASN A 71 12.93 -20.56 -6.61
CA ASN A 71 12.58 -21.77 -5.84
C ASN A 71 11.62 -22.71 -6.60
N ILE A 72 10.74 -22.19 -7.45
CA ILE A 72 9.92 -23.04 -8.35
C ILE A 72 10.77 -23.63 -9.47
N ALA A 73 11.66 -22.84 -10.08
CA ALA A 73 12.51 -23.29 -11.19
C ALA A 73 13.58 -24.33 -10.78
N GLU A 74 14.03 -24.32 -9.52
CA GLU A 74 15.07 -25.24 -9.02
C GLU A 74 14.56 -26.64 -8.64
N GLY A 75 13.25 -26.92 -8.74
CA GLY A 75 12.74 -28.25 -8.38
C GLY A 75 11.30 -28.60 -8.76
N ASN A 76 10.56 -27.77 -9.49
CA ASN A 76 9.23 -28.14 -10.00
C ASN A 76 9.00 -27.58 -11.41
N GLU A 77 8.75 -28.48 -12.35
CA GLU A 77 8.37 -28.16 -13.73
C GLU A 77 7.15 -27.23 -13.77
N LEU A 78 7.02 -26.44 -14.85
CA LEU A 78 5.78 -25.71 -15.14
C LEU A 78 4.61 -26.70 -15.06
N GLY A 79 3.60 -26.40 -14.25
CA GLY A 79 2.54 -27.37 -14.04
C GLY A 79 1.35 -26.83 -13.27
N LYS A 80 0.35 -27.70 -13.09
CA LYS A 80 -0.99 -27.37 -12.58
C LYS A 80 -1.17 -27.69 -11.09
N GLU A 81 -0.20 -28.36 -10.48
CA GLU A 81 -0.27 -28.74 -9.08
C GLU A 81 -0.25 -27.52 -8.15
N MET A 82 -0.66 -27.72 -6.89
CA MET A 82 -0.79 -26.62 -5.92
C MET A 82 0.58 -26.02 -5.52
N ASN A 83 1.65 -26.78 -5.70
CA ASN A 83 3.02 -26.30 -5.49
C ASN A 83 3.66 -25.72 -6.76
N GLN A 84 2.97 -25.74 -7.90
CA GLN A 84 3.46 -25.30 -9.22
C GLN A 84 2.75 -24.03 -9.72
N LEU A 85 3.41 -23.33 -10.64
CA LEU A 85 2.81 -22.24 -11.41
C LEU A 85 3.07 -22.49 -12.90
N ASN A 86 2.21 -21.95 -13.74
CA ASN A 86 2.35 -21.97 -15.18
C ASN A 86 2.12 -20.57 -15.77
N TYR A 87 3.22 -19.96 -16.19
CA TYR A 87 3.25 -18.60 -16.76
C TYR A 87 2.53 -17.55 -15.89
N PRO A 88 2.92 -17.35 -14.63
CA PRO A 88 2.29 -16.34 -13.79
C PRO A 88 2.64 -14.93 -14.29
N ILE A 89 1.63 -14.07 -14.46
CA ILE A 89 1.82 -12.74 -15.08
C ILE A 89 1.62 -11.56 -14.14
N ASN A 90 1.05 -11.78 -12.96
CA ASN A 90 0.82 -10.72 -11.98
C ASN A 90 0.84 -11.25 -10.55
N MET A 91 1.19 -10.40 -9.59
CA MET A 91 1.18 -10.71 -8.17
C MET A 91 0.97 -9.45 -7.32
N ILE A 92 0.14 -9.57 -6.29
CA ILE A 92 -0.03 -8.55 -5.26
C ILE A 92 0.14 -9.16 -3.87
N ILE A 93 0.34 -8.31 -2.86
CA ILE A 93 0.43 -8.73 -1.45
C ILE A 93 -0.87 -8.33 -0.75
N ASN A 94 -1.53 -9.30 -0.12
CA ASN A 94 -2.57 -9.03 0.86
C ASN A 94 -1.91 -8.90 2.25
N LYS A 95 -1.93 -7.69 2.80
CA LYS A 95 -1.28 -7.38 4.09
C LYS A 95 -2.05 -7.89 5.29
N GLU A 96 -3.36 -8.06 5.20
CA GLU A 96 -4.19 -8.50 6.33
C GLU A 96 -3.84 -9.93 6.76
N ASN A 97 -3.43 -10.78 5.81
CA ASN A 97 -3.09 -12.17 6.04
C ASN A 97 -1.68 -12.57 5.60
N ASP A 98 -0.84 -11.58 5.28
CA ASP A 98 0.55 -11.76 4.83
C ASP A 98 0.71 -12.82 3.72
N CYS A 99 -0.16 -12.75 2.70
CA CYS A 99 -0.15 -13.65 1.55
C CYS A 99 0.21 -12.96 0.24
N PHE A 100 0.83 -13.71 -0.67
CA PHE A 100 0.82 -13.41 -2.09
C PHE A 100 -0.51 -13.82 -2.71
N ILE A 101 -1.03 -12.97 -3.60
CA ILE A 101 -2.11 -13.30 -4.53
C ILE A 101 -1.50 -13.27 -5.92
N ILE A 102 -1.52 -14.41 -6.62
CA ILE A 102 -0.79 -14.63 -7.86
C ILE A 102 -1.80 -14.92 -8.97
N SER A 103 -1.65 -14.23 -10.10
CA SER A 103 -2.29 -14.61 -11.34
C SER A 103 -1.48 -15.70 -12.01
N ASP A 104 -2.01 -16.91 -12.02
CA ASP A 104 -1.40 -18.10 -12.64
C ASP A 104 -2.07 -18.35 -13.99
N TYR A 105 -1.65 -17.56 -14.98
CA TYR A 105 -2.39 -17.30 -16.22
C TYR A 105 -2.65 -18.56 -17.04
N GLN A 106 -1.64 -19.40 -17.31
CA GLN A 106 -1.85 -20.60 -18.13
C GLN A 106 -2.61 -21.70 -17.37
N ASN A 107 -2.64 -21.63 -16.04
CA ASN A 107 -3.49 -22.48 -15.23
C ASN A 107 -4.91 -21.91 -15.03
N LYS A 108 -5.22 -20.75 -15.64
CA LYS A 108 -6.51 -20.06 -15.57
C LYS A 108 -7.03 -19.91 -14.13
N ARG A 109 -6.14 -19.57 -13.20
CA ARG A 109 -6.46 -19.48 -11.77
C ARG A 109 -5.79 -18.29 -11.08
N ILE A 110 -6.38 -17.88 -9.97
CA ILE A 110 -5.75 -16.99 -9.00
C ILE A 110 -5.39 -17.84 -7.77
N MET A 111 -4.12 -17.81 -7.40
CA MET A 111 -3.60 -18.51 -6.23
C MET A 111 -3.36 -17.55 -5.08
N GLN A 112 -3.56 -18.04 -3.87
CA GLN A 112 -3.10 -17.42 -2.64
C GLN A 112 -2.02 -18.30 -2.02
N CYS A 113 -0.87 -17.70 -1.70
CA CYS A 113 0.25 -18.38 -1.05
C CYS A 113 0.68 -17.57 0.18
N SER A 114 0.82 -18.21 1.34
CA SER A 114 1.43 -17.58 2.51
C SER A 114 2.88 -17.14 2.24
N ARG A 115 3.27 -15.98 2.76
CA ARG A 115 4.65 -15.47 2.69
C ARG A 115 5.55 -16.05 3.79
N GLN A 116 4.96 -16.70 4.79
CA GLN A 116 5.66 -17.21 5.97
C GLN A 116 5.92 -18.71 5.88
N ASN A 117 5.01 -19.46 5.24
CA ASN A 117 5.15 -20.91 5.05
C ASN A 117 4.73 -21.32 3.64
N ASN A 118 5.47 -22.25 3.05
CA ASN A 118 5.23 -22.72 1.69
C ASN A 118 4.03 -23.67 1.55
N GLU A 119 3.41 -24.05 2.67
CA GLU A 119 2.37 -25.09 2.75
C GLU A 119 0.96 -24.53 2.56
N ASN A 120 0.72 -23.27 2.91
CA ASN A 120 -0.61 -22.66 2.81
C ASN A 120 -0.82 -22.05 1.43
N ARG A 121 -1.08 -22.92 0.46
CA ARG A 121 -1.40 -22.56 -0.93
C ARG A 121 -2.81 -23.00 -1.28
N GLN A 122 -3.58 -22.10 -1.89
CA GLN A 122 -4.94 -22.41 -2.32
C GLN A 122 -5.30 -21.66 -3.60
N THR A 123 -6.15 -22.27 -4.42
CA THR A 123 -6.82 -21.58 -5.51
C THR A 123 -8.01 -20.82 -4.95
N ILE A 124 -8.01 -19.49 -5.07
CA ILE A 124 -9.10 -18.64 -4.59
C ILE A 124 -10.09 -18.28 -5.69
N MET A 125 -9.71 -18.46 -6.96
CA MET A 125 -10.58 -18.30 -8.12
C MET A 125 -10.05 -19.15 -9.28
N SER A 126 -10.94 -19.83 -9.98
CA SER A 126 -10.63 -20.68 -11.14
C SER A 126 -11.39 -20.21 -12.38
N ASN A 127 -11.02 -20.77 -13.54
CA ASN A 127 -11.61 -20.44 -14.84
C ASN A 127 -11.56 -18.94 -15.17
N ILE A 128 -10.41 -18.32 -14.90
CA ILE A 128 -10.18 -16.90 -15.12
C ILE A 128 -8.85 -16.65 -15.82
N ASN A 129 -8.89 -15.88 -16.92
CA ASN A 129 -7.70 -15.44 -17.64
C ASN A 129 -7.24 -14.09 -17.09
N CYS A 130 -6.73 -14.13 -15.85
CA CYS A 130 -6.39 -12.96 -15.07
C CYS A 130 -5.13 -12.24 -15.58
N TYR A 131 -5.25 -11.01 -16.06
CA TYR A 131 -4.09 -10.16 -16.40
C TYR A 131 -3.72 -9.17 -15.30
N GLY A 132 -4.73 -8.50 -14.75
CA GLY A 132 -4.59 -7.47 -13.74
C GLY A 132 -5.10 -7.96 -12.38
N LEU A 133 -4.30 -7.71 -11.35
CA LEU A 133 -4.71 -7.85 -9.95
C LEU A 133 -4.57 -6.51 -9.22
N ALA A 134 -5.57 -6.16 -8.43
CA ALA A 134 -5.49 -5.06 -7.48
C ALA A 134 -6.24 -5.40 -6.19
N ILE A 135 -5.82 -4.85 -5.06
CA ILE A 135 -6.50 -4.96 -3.79
C ILE A 135 -6.77 -3.55 -3.23
N ASP A 136 -8.00 -3.31 -2.76
CA ASP A 136 -8.34 -2.05 -2.10
C ASP A 136 -8.07 -2.12 -0.58
N LYS A 137 -8.17 -0.96 0.07
CA LYS A 137 -7.96 -0.83 1.52
C LYS A 137 -8.95 -1.60 2.40
N TYR A 138 -10.02 -2.16 1.81
CA TYR A 138 -11.02 -2.96 2.50
C TYR A 138 -10.83 -4.47 2.24
N GLY A 139 -9.74 -4.84 1.55
CA GLY A 139 -9.40 -6.21 1.23
C GLY A 139 -10.19 -6.81 0.07
N PHE A 140 -10.89 -5.99 -0.75
CA PHE A 140 -11.49 -6.50 -1.97
C PHE A 140 -10.45 -6.63 -3.07
N ILE A 141 -10.48 -7.77 -3.75
CA ILE A 141 -9.62 -8.08 -4.87
C ILE A 141 -10.38 -7.78 -6.15
N TYR A 142 -9.74 -7.05 -7.05
CA TYR A 142 -10.20 -6.75 -8.40
C TYR A 142 -9.35 -7.55 -9.37
N VAL A 143 -10.02 -8.28 -10.27
CA VAL A 143 -9.38 -9.08 -11.29
C VAL A 143 -9.91 -8.70 -12.66
N SER A 144 -9.02 -8.46 -13.61
CA SER A 144 -9.39 -8.34 -15.03
C SER A 144 -9.27 -9.70 -15.72
N ASP A 145 -10.40 -10.21 -16.19
CA ASP A 145 -10.45 -11.39 -17.06
C ASP A 145 -10.33 -10.92 -18.51
N TYR A 146 -9.19 -11.22 -19.12
CA TYR A 146 -8.91 -10.83 -20.50
C TYR A 146 -9.81 -11.53 -21.51
N GLU A 147 -10.12 -12.81 -21.29
CA GLU A 147 -10.93 -13.62 -22.21
C GLU A 147 -12.39 -13.18 -22.19
N LYS A 148 -12.90 -12.83 -21.01
CA LYS A 148 -14.30 -12.39 -20.83
C LYS A 148 -14.50 -10.89 -20.92
N HIS A 149 -13.44 -10.11 -21.17
CA HIS A 149 -13.47 -8.65 -21.25
C HIS A 149 -14.20 -8.00 -20.06
N GLU A 150 -13.91 -8.48 -18.84
CA GLU A 150 -14.61 -8.07 -17.63
C GLU A 150 -13.65 -7.81 -16.47
N VAL A 151 -14.14 -7.04 -15.50
CA VAL A 151 -13.49 -6.87 -14.20
C VAL A 151 -14.45 -7.37 -13.12
N ARG A 152 -13.97 -8.32 -12.33
CA ARG A 152 -14.69 -8.83 -11.15
C ARG A 152 -14.07 -8.30 -9.87
N LYS A 153 -14.93 -8.03 -8.90
CA LYS A 153 -14.58 -7.67 -7.52
C LYS A 153 -15.03 -8.80 -6.60
N PHE A 154 -14.14 -9.31 -5.76
CA PHE A 154 -14.47 -10.34 -4.79
C PHE A 154 -13.71 -10.16 -3.47
N LYS A 155 -14.15 -10.85 -2.43
CA LYS A 155 -13.39 -11.00 -1.18
C LYS A 155 -12.89 -12.43 -1.11
N ILE A 156 -11.73 -12.67 -0.49
CA ILE A 156 -11.24 -14.04 -0.28
C ILE A 156 -12.32 -14.79 0.51
N ARG A 157 -12.79 -15.94 -0.02
CA ARG A 157 -13.95 -16.78 0.42
C ARG A 157 -15.30 -16.45 -0.21
N ASP A 158 -15.41 -15.38 -1.00
CA ASP A 158 -16.59 -15.13 -1.83
C ASP A 158 -16.38 -15.79 -3.21
N GLN A 159 -17.12 -16.87 -3.47
CA GLN A 159 -16.87 -17.73 -4.64
C GLN A 159 -17.33 -17.10 -5.96
N ASN A 160 -18.22 -16.11 -5.92
CA ASN A 160 -18.91 -15.58 -7.09
C ASN A 160 -18.66 -14.08 -7.27
N GLY A 161 -17.39 -13.70 -7.43
CA GLY A 161 -16.96 -12.30 -7.60
C GLY A 161 -17.90 -11.49 -8.49
N LYS A 162 -18.30 -10.32 -7.99
CA LYS A 162 -19.27 -9.40 -8.59
C LYS A 162 -18.66 -8.73 -9.82
N LEU A 163 -19.35 -8.78 -10.96
CA LEU A 163 -19.01 -7.96 -12.13
C LEU A 163 -19.11 -6.47 -11.77
N VAL A 164 -18.04 -5.71 -12.01
CA VAL A 164 -17.98 -4.27 -11.70
C VAL A 164 -17.62 -3.39 -12.90
N ALA A 165 -17.10 -3.97 -13.98
CA ALA A 165 -16.88 -3.29 -15.25
C ALA A 165 -16.76 -4.31 -16.40
N GLY A 166 -17.09 -3.89 -17.63
CA GLY A 166 -17.04 -4.76 -18.81
C GLY A 166 -18.14 -5.82 -18.81
N GLY A 167 -17.92 -6.94 -19.49
CA GLY A 167 -18.90 -8.04 -19.57
C GLY A 167 -20.12 -7.77 -20.45
N ASN A 168 -20.06 -6.72 -21.28
CA ASN A 168 -21.04 -6.56 -22.35
C ASN A 168 -20.71 -7.58 -23.43
N GLU A 169 -21.46 -8.68 -23.41
CA GLU A 169 -21.52 -9.64 -24.51
C GLU A 169 -21.76 -8.88 -25.83
N LYS A 170 -20.98 -9.22 -26.86
CA LYS A 170 -21.34 -8.92 -28.25
C LYS A 170 -22.25 -10.01 -28.77
#